data_AF-A0A013UUS4-F1
#
_entry.id   AF-A0A013UUS4-F1
#
_cell.length_a   1.000
_cell.length_b   1.000
_cell.length_c   1.000
_cell.angle_alpha   90.00
_cell.angle_beta   90.00
_cell.angle_gamma   90.00
#
_symmetry.space_group_name_H-M   'P 1'
#
loop_
_entity.id
_entity.type
_entity.pdbx_description
1 polymer ?
#
loop_
_entity_poly.entity_id
_entity_poly.type
_entity_poly.pdbx_seq_one_letter_code
_entity_poly.pdbx_strand_id
1 'polypeptide(L)'
;MNAPVNVQQELMPVPASMREIDRKRYLWMISPALPVIGLGILAGYHFGPRPLKKVFALGGPLLLHVVIPAIDTIIGKDARNPTDEEIKLLEKDPYYSRLVKSFIPLQYAEIFYGFY
;
A
#
# COMPACT_ATOMS: atom_id res chain seq x y z
N MET A 1 1.65 -53.29 -15.95
CA MET A 1 1.53 -52.54 -14.68
C MET A 1 0.76 -51.27 -15.00
N ASN A 2 -0.56 -51.26 -14.83
CA ASN A 2 -1.39 -50.10 -15.14
C ASN A 2 -1.93 -49.58 -13.80
N ALA A 3 -1.21 -48.65 -13.19
CA ALA A 3 -1.76 -47.93 -12.04
C ALA A 3 -2.93 -47.07 -12.54
N PRO A 4 -4.11 -47.13 -11.91
CA PRO A 4 -5.22 -46.27 -12.30
C PRO A 4 -4.81 -44.81 -12.08
N VAL A 5 -4.82 -44.02 -13.15
CA VAL A 5 -4.67 -42.56 -13.07
C VAL A 5 -5.89 -42.05 -12.31
N ASN A 6 -5.67 -41.57 -11.09
CA ASN A 6 -6.72 -41.01 -10.25
C ASN A 6 -7.06 -39.60 -10.78
N VAL A 7 -8.01 -39.53 -11.71
CA VAL A 7 -8.46 -38.29 -12.38
C VAL A 7 -8.93 -37.23 -11.36
N GLN A 8 -9.38 -37.65 -10.17
CA GLN A 8 -9.76 -36.74 -9.08
C GLN A 8 -8.57 -35.95 -8.52
N GLN A 9 -7.34 -36.49 -8.63
CA GLN A 9 -6.12 -35.80 -8.20
C GLN A 9 -5.73 -34.67 -9.18
N GLU A 10 -6.03 -34.83 -10.48
CA GLU A 10 -5.80 -33.80 -11.52
C GLU A 10 -6.82 -32.67 -11.49
N LEU A 11 -8.01 -32.91 -10.93
CA LEU A 11 -9.09 -31.92 -10.83
C LEU A 11 -8.99 -31.00 -9.61
N MET A 12 -8.01 -31.22 -8.72
CA MET A 12 -7.78 -30.28 -7.63
C MET A 12 -7.29 -28.95 -8.22
N PRO A 13 -8.04 -27.85 -8.07
CA PRO A 13 -7.60 -26.56 -8.59
C PRO A 13 -6.26 -26.22 -7.94
N VAL A 14 -5.24 -25.97 -8.76
CA VAL A 14 -3.95 -25.47 -8.29
C VAL A 14 -4.25 -24.22 -7.45
N PRO A 15 -3.78 -24.13 -6.19
CA PRO A 15 -4.03 -22.96 -5.37
C PRO A 15 -3.48 -21.74 -6.13
N ALA A 16 -4.36 -20.79 -6.42
CA ALA A 16 -3.98 -19.57 -7.12
C ALA A 16 -2.84 -18.89 -6.34
N SER A 17 -1.77 -18.53 -7.05
CA SER A 17 -0.67 -17.78 -6.48
C SER A 17 -1.17 -16.40 -6.00
N MET A 18 -0.50 -15.81 -5.01
CA MET A 18 -0.87 -14.47 -4.51
C MET A 18 -0.90 -13.40 -5.62
N ARG A 19 -0.10 -13.57 -6.68
CA ARG A 19 -0.07 -12.68 -7.84
C ARG A 19 -1.25 -12.89 -8.80
N GLU A 20 -1.81 -14.09 -8.84
CA GLU A 20 -3.03 -14.38 -9.61
C GLU A 20 -4.27 -13.86 -8.89
N ILE A 21 -4.25 -13.87 -7.56
CA ILE A 21 -5.26 -13.23 -6.71
C ILE A 21 -5.17 -11.70 -6.89
N ASP A 22 -4.01 -11.09 -6.65
CA ASP A 22 -3.77 -9.67 -6.86
C ASP A 22 -2.55 -9.40 -7.78
N ARG A 23 -2.84 -8.95 -9.01
CA ARG A 23 -1.81 -8.60 -10.00
C ARG A 23 -1.03 -7.35 -9.64
N LYS A 24 -1.60 -6.47 -8.82
CA LYS A 24 -1.03 -5.22 -8.33
C LYS A 24 -0.26 -5.41 -7.02
N ARG A 25 -0.08 -6.65 -6.57
CA ARG A 25 0.65 -6.97 -5.32
C ARG A 25 1.92 -6.13 -5.12
N TYR A 26 2.78 -5.97 -6.14
CA TYR A 26 4.01 -5.18 -5.98
C TYR A 26 3.79 -3.68 -5.76
N LEU A 27 2.65 -3.13 -6.21
CA LEU A 27 2.28 -1.74 -5.94
C LEU A 27 1.93 -1.50 -4.47
N TRP A 28 1.69 -2.56 -3.67
CA TRP A 28 1.50 -2.41 -2.23
C TRP A 28 2.71 -1.79 -1.53
N MET A 29 3.91 -1.81 -2.15
CA MET A 29 5.07 -1.11 -1.63
C MET A 29 4.88 0.40 -1.47
N ILE A 30 3.86 0.97 -2.12
CA ILE A 30 3.45 2.37 -1.97
C ILE A 30 2.73 2.60 -0.63
N SER A 31 2.20 1.56 0.03
CA SER A 31 1.42 1.71 1.27
C SER A 31 2.12 2.47 2.42
N PRO A 32 3.41 2.27 2.74
CA PRO A 32 4.10 3.09 3.74
C PRO A 32 4.48 4.50 3.25
N ALA A 33 4.06 4.95 2.07
CA ALA A 33 4.45 6.26 1.55
C ALA A 33 3.86 7.43 2.35
N LEU A 34 2.71 7.28 3.00
CA LEU A 34 2.07 8.37 3.75
C LEU A 34 2.99 9.00 4.81
N PRO A 35 3.56 8.26 5.78
CA PRO A 35 4.47 8.84 6.77
C PRO A 35 5.76 9.38 6.13
N VAL A 36 6.22 8.80 5.01
CA VAL A 36 7.37 9.32 4.26
C VAL A 36 7.05 10.68 3.61
N ILE A 37 5.86 10.83 3.06
CA ILE A 37 5.37 12.10 2.51
C ILE A 37 5.22 13.12 3.64
N GLY A 38 4.70 12.70 4.80
CA GLY A 38 4.62 13.53 6.01
C GLY A 38 5.98 14.09 6.43
N LEU A 39 7.00 13.23 6.51
CA LEU A 39 8.40 13.64 6.73
C LEU A 39 8.89 14.65 5.68
N GLY A 40 8.58 14.41 4.40
CA GLY A 40 8.93 15.33 3.32
C GLY A 40 8.26 16.69 3.43
N ILE A 41 6.99 16.73 3.86
CA ILE A 41 6.24 17.96 4.11
C ILE A 41 6.88 18.75 5.27
N LEU A 42 7.18 18.08 6.38
CA LEU A 42 7.84 18.68 7.54
C LEU A 42 9.23 19.24 7.17
N ALA A 43 10.02 18.47 6.43
CA ALA A 43 11.34 18.90 5.96
C ALA A 43 11.22 20.11 5.01
N GLY A 44 10.25 20.10 4.11
CA GLY A 44 9.95 21.24 3.23
C GLY A 44 9.52 22.49 3.99
N TYR A 45 8.77 22.34 5.09
CA TYR A 45 8.43 23.48 5.96
C TYR A 45 9.66 24.05 6.67
N HIS A 46 10.53 23.18 7.18
CA HIS A 46 11.73 23.57 7.93
C HIS A 46 12.75 24.25 7.02
N PHE A 47 13.15 23.57 5.93
CA PHE A 47 14.27 23.95 5.08
C PHE A 47 13.86 24.66 3.78
N GLY A 48 12.58 24.64 3.42
CA GLY A 48 12.10 25.25 2.17
C GLY A 48 12.15 26.78 2.17
N PRO A 49 12.12 27.39 0.97
CA PRO A 49 12.15 28.84 0.83
C PRO A 49 10.89 29.46 1.44
N ARG A 50 11.04 30.66 2.03
CA ARG A 50 9.96 31.42 2.69
C ARG A 50 8.60 31.42 1.96
N PRO A 51 8.50 31.68 0.64
CA PRO A 51 7.21 31.68 -0.05
C PRO A 51 6.49 30.31 -0.04
N LEU A 52 7.23 29.20 -0.02
CA LEU A 52 6.65 27.85 -0.05
C LEU A 52 6.28 27.31 1.33
N LYS A 53 6.75 27.93 2.42
CA LYS A 53 6.47 27.45 3.78
C LYS A 53 4.98 27.36 4.09
N LYS A 54 4.16 28.30 3.60
CA LYS A 54 2.70 28.23 3.77
C LYS A 54 2.09 27.01 3.08
N VAL A 55 2.62 26.63 1.91
CA VAL A 55 2.17 25.44 1.17
C VAL A 55 2.53 24.18 1.94
N PHE A 56 3.77 24.08 2.45
CA PHE A 56 4.18 22.95 3.28
C PHE A 56 3.41 22.87 4.60
N ALA A 57 3.11 24.01 5.26
CA ALA A 57 2.28 24.03 6.46
C ALA A 57 0.86 23.50 6.21
N LEU A 58 0.34 23.68 4.99
CA LEU A 58 -0.94 23.12 4.54
C LEU A 58 -0.78 21.73 3.89
N GLY A 59 0.41 21.15 3.92
CA GLY A 59 0.73 19.94 3.17
C GLY A 59 -0.17 18.75 3.52
N GLY A 60 -0.46 18.52 4.80
CA GLY A 60 -1.39 17.47 5.24
C GLY A 60 -2.80 17.64 4.66
N PRO A 61 -3.49 18.77 4.92
CA PRO A 61 -4.80 19.06 4.33
C PRO A 61 -4.81 19.00 2.80
N LEU A 62 -3.82 19.57 2.12
CA LEU A 62 -3.70 19.54 0.66
C LEU A 62 -3.51 18.11 0.14
N LEU A 63 -2.65 17.32 0.77
CA LEU A 63 -2.41 15.93 0.38
C LEU A 63 -3.71 15.12 0.49
N LEU A 64 -4.37 15.18 1.65
CA LEU A 64 -5.54 14.36 1.96
C LEU A 64 -6.80 14.78 1.19
N HIS A 65 -7.00 16.07 0.94
CA HIS A 65 -8.25 16.59 0.37
C HIS A 65 -8.14 17.05 -1.08
N VAL A 66 -6.93 17.21 -1.60
CA VAL A 66 -6.71 17.65 -2.98
C VAL A 66 -5.94 16.59 -3.76
N VAL A 67 -4.74 16.23 -3.31
CA VAL A 67 -3.84 15.35 -4.09
C VAL A 67 -4.35 13.93 -4.17
N ILE A 68 -4.68 13.27 -3.04
CA ILE A 68 -5.17 11.89 -3.03
C ILE A 68 -6.50 11.76 -3.78
N PRO A 69 -7.53 12.60 -3.54
CA PRO A 69 -8.78 12.52 -4.29
C PRO A 69 -8.61 12.80 -5.79
N ALA A 70 -7.73 13.73 -6.18
CA ALA A 70 -7.43 13.98 -7.59
C ALA A 70 -6.79 12.75 -8.26
N ILE A 71 -5.82 12.11 -7.61
CA ILE A 71 -5.19 10.89 -8.12
C ILE A 71 -6.21 9.75 -8.20
N ASP A 72 -7.03 9.54 -7.16
CA ASP A 72 -8.07 8.52 -7.13
C ASP A 72 -9.08 8.70 -8.26
N THR A 73 -9.47 9.95 -8.55
CA THR A 73 -10.37 10.28 -9.67
C THR A 73 -9.75 9.98 -11.03
N ILE A 74 -8.45 10.25 -11.21
CA ILE A 74 -7.74 10.01 -12.47
C ILE A 74 -7.51 8.51 -12.71
N ILE A 75 -7.13 7.77 -11.67
CA ILE A 75 -6.86 6.33 -11.74
C ILE A 75 -8.17 5.54 -11.87
N GLY A 76 -9.21 5.95 -11.13
CA GLY A 76 -10.52 5.31 -11.12
C GLY A 76 -10.57 4.05 -10.25
N LYS A 77 -11.71 3.35 -10.35
CA LYS A 77 -12.01 2.17 -9.53
C LYS A 77 -11.30 0.93 -10.05
N ASP A 78 -10.99 0.00 -9.13
CA ASP A 78 -10.48 -1.31 -9.53
C ASP A 78 -11.56 -2.13 -10.24
N ALA A 79 -11.19 -2.75 -11.37
CA ALA A 79 -12.08 -3.59 -12.16
C ALA A 79 -12.26 -4.98 -11.53
N ARG A 80 -11.33 -5.42 -10.67
CA ARG A 80 -11.39 -6.71 -9.99
C ARG A 80 -11.14 -6.53 -8.50
N ASN A 81 -12.20 -6.62 -7.70
CA ASN A 81 -12.09 -6.69 -6.25
C ASN A 81 -11.96 -8.17 -5.82
N PRO A 82 -11.01 -8.53 -4.94
CA PRO A 82 -10.90 -9.90 -4.42
C PRO A 82 -12.14 -10.28 -3.59
N THR A 83 -12.46 -11.57 -3.58
CA THR A 83 -13.47 -12.19 -2.70
C THR A 83 -12.96 -12.27 -1.25
N ASP A 84 -13.86 -12.46 -0.29
CA ASP A 84 -13.49 -12.54 1.14
C ASP A 84 -12.47 -13.67 1.44
N GLU A 85 -12.58 -14.81 0.75
CA GLU A 85 -11.62 -15.91 0.89
C GLU A 85 -10.25 -15.56 0.28
N GLU A 86 -10.23 -14.87 -0.87
CA GLU A 86 -9.00 -14.34 -1.45
C GLU A 86 -8.34 -13.30 -0.52
N ILE A 87 -9.12 -12.43 0.15
CA ILE A 87 -8.60 -11.46 1.12
C ILE A 87 -7.92 -12.18 2.30
N LYS A 88 -8.54 -13.20 2.89
CA LYS A 88 -7.93 -14.00 3.98
C LYS A 88 -6.62 -14.66 3.56
N LEU A 89 -6.47 -15.02 2.29
CA LEU A 89 -5.21 -15.54 1.75
C LEU A 89 -4.16 -14.44 1.64
N LEU A 90 -4.52 -13.27 1.09
CA LEU A 90 -3.63 -12.11 0.95
C LEU A 90 -3.14 -11.59 2.30
N GLU A 91 -3.99 -11.58 3.34
CA GLU A 91 -3.62 -11.16 4.70
C GLU A 91 -2.50 -12.04 5.31
N LYS A 92 -2.46 -13.32 4.93
CA LYS A 92 -1.41 -14.26 5.36
C LYS A 92 -0.10 -14.10 4.59
N ASP A 93 -0.06 -13.26 3.55
CA ASP A 93 1.14 -13.02 2.77
C ASP A 93 2.23 -12.31 3.63
N PRO A 94 3.43 -12.90 3.80
CA PRO A 94 4.50 -12.25 4.53
C PRO A 94 4.92 -10.89 3.95
N TYR A 95 4.75 -10.67 2.65
CA TYR A 95 4.98 -9.37 2.01
C TYR A 95 4.00 -8.31 2.48
N TYR A 96 2.70 -8.63 2.58
CA TYR A 96 1.70 -7.73 3.17
C TYR A 96 2.11 -7.33 4.59
N SER A 97 2.43 -8.32 5.43
CA SER A 97 2.79 -8.04 6.84
C SER A 97 4.04 -7.17 6.98
N ARG A 98 5.03 -7.32 6.09
CA ARG A 98 6.26 -6.50 6.10
C ARG A 98 5.95 -5.04 5.80
N LEU A 99 5.06 -4.78 4.83
CA LEU A 99 4.64 -3.43 4.46
C LEU A 99 3.86 -2.76 5.60
N VAL A 100 2.89 -3.45 6.18
CA VAL A 100 2.15 -2.94 7.35
C VAL A 100 3.09 -2.65 8.51
N LYS A 101 4.03 -3.56 8.82
CA LYS A 101 5.01 -3.36 9.89
C LYS A 101 5.97 -2.21 9.61
N SER A 102 6.30 -1.94 8.35
CA SER A 102 7.17 -0.81 7.97
C SER A 102 6.53 0.55 8.27
N PHE A 103 5.20 0.62 8.32
CA PHE A 103 4.49 1.84 8.69
C PHE A 103 4.84 2.31 10.10
N ILE A 104 5.01 1.39 11.05
CA ILE A 104 5.26 1.69 12.47
C ILE A 104 6.54 2.53 12.67
N PRO A 105 7.75 2.09 12.26
CA PRO A 105 8.95 2.90 12.45
C PRO A 105 8.92 4.20 11.64
N LEU A 106 8.29 4.23 10.46
CA LEU A 106 8.15 5.45 9.66
C LEU A 106 7.23 6.48 10.33
N GLN A 107 6.12 6.02 10.90
CA GLN A 107 5.20 6.88 11.65
C GLN A 107 5.86 7.43 12.92
N TYR A 108 6.65 6.62 13.62
CA TYR A 108 7.45 7.10 14.76
C TYR A 108 8.48 8.15 14.32
N ALA A 109 9.19 7.92 13.22
CA ALA A 109 10.16 8.88 12.69
C ALA A 109 9.50 10.23 12.37
N GLU A 110 8.33 10.22 11.72
CA GLU A 110 7.52 11.41 11.47
C GLU A 110 7.15 12.14 12.75
N ILE A 111 6.59 11.41 13.72
CA ILE A 111 6.18 11.96 15.02
C ILE A 111 7.36 12.62 15.71
N PHE A 112 8.47 11.89 15.90
CA PHE A 112 9.63 12.42 16.61
C PHE A 112 10.24 13.63 15.90
N TYR A 113 10.27 13.64 14.56
CA TYR A 113 10.76 14.78 13.80
C TYR A 113 9.84 16.00 13.92
N GLY A 114 8.52 15.81 13.92
CA GLY A 114 7.55 16.90 14.07
C GLY A 114 7.53 17.55 15.45
N PHE A 115 7.97 16.83 16.50
CA PHE A 115 8.04 17.33 17.87
C PHE A 115 9.38 18.00 18.25
N TYR A 116 10.42 17.88 17.40
CA TYR A 116 11.73 18.50 17.59
C TYR A 116 11.74 19.95 17.12
#